data_AF-A0AAD6E0H8-F1
#
_entry.id   AF-A0AAD6E0H8-F1
#
_cell.length_a   1.000
_cell.length_b   1.000
_cell.length_c   1.000
_cell.angle_alpha   90.00
_cell.angle_beta   90.00
_cell.angle_gamma   90.00
#
_symmetry.space_group_name_H-M   'P 1'
#
loop_
_entity.id
_entity.type
_entity.pdbx_description
1 polymer ?
#
loop_
_entity_poly.entity_id
_entity_poly.type
_entity_poly.pdbx_seq_one_letter_code
_entity_poly.pdbx_strand_id
1 'polypeptide(L)'
;MPATVAQILAPYEYKPEQVERVAQRTIQPPITIVEPNPEWPQRFEEVKVRIQKALGALVLDIAHSGSTGVPGLPAKDIIDVDLTVKDATDEASYGKPLEEAGFRFILREPRWHQHRFFVENWPGAYHVNLHVWGPDSPEATRHRIFRDWLLKTPSDLELYAKVKREAAEQTAIAGDSMMDYTLRKDEAIHGILERAFRDLGYIE
;
A
#
# COMPACT_ATOMS: atom_id res chain seq x y z
N MET A 1 -8.60 -18.94 5.72
CA MET A 1 -9.48 -18.53 6.84
C MET A 1 -9.15 -17.08 7.12
N PRO A 2 -10.15 -16.17 7.18
CA PRO A 2 -9.89 -14.74 7.32
C PRO A 2 -8.93 -14.45 8.49
N ALA A 3 -8.08 -13.42 8.34
CA ALA A 3 -7.12 -13.03 9.35
C ALA A 3 -7.80 -12.83 10.72
N THR A 4 -7.20 -13.36 11.78
CA THR A 4 -7.72 -13.19 13.14
C THR A 4 -7.55 -11.76 13.63
N VAL A 5 -8.37 -11.30 14.58
CA VAL A 5 -8.22 -9.97 15.21
C VAL A 5 -6.83 -9.78 15.79
N ALA A 6 -6.28 -10.79 16.50
CA ALA A 6 -4.93 -10.74 17.03
C ALA A 6 -3.87 -10.52 15.93
N GLN A 7 -4.03 -11.15 14.76
CA GLN A 7 -3.15 -10.94 13.62
C GLN A 7 -3.30 -9.58 12.96
N ILE A 8 -4.47 -8.92 13.06
CA ILE A 8 -4.74 -7.56 12.57
C ILE A 8 -4.22 -6.49 13.54
N LEU A 9 -4.19 -6.79 14.84
CA LEU A 9 -3.69 -5.87 15.86
C LEU A 9 -2.16 -5.92 16.04
N ALA A 10 -1.51 -7.00 15.58
CA ALA A 10 -0.06 -7.16 15.72
C ALA A 10 0.69 -5.97 15.08
N PRO A 11 1.69 -5.37 15.74
CA PRO A 11 2.46 -4.28 15.17
C PRO A 11 3.31 -4.78 13.99
N TYR A 12 3.55 -3.89 13.03
CA TYR A 12 4.52 -4.15 11.97
C TYR A 12 5.92 -3.80 12.46
N GLU A 13 6.85 -4.75 12.32
CA GLU A 13 8.26 -4.53 12.62
C GLU A 13 9.06 -4.69 11.33
N TYR A 14 9.53 -3.58 10.75
CA TYR A 14 10.34 -3.62 9.54
C TYR A 14 11.71 -4.24 9.84
N LYS A 15 11.99 -5.39 9.20
CA LYS A 15 13.25 -6.12 9.32
C LYS A 15 13.91 -6.22 7.94
N PRO A 16 14.75 -5.25 7.54
CA PRO A 16 15.32 -5.19 6.19
C PRO A 16 16.12 -6.45 5.83
N GLU A 17 16.73 -7.11 6.81
CA GLU A 17 17.46 -8.36 6.64
C GLU A 17 16.58 -9.56 6.27
N GLN A 18 15.27 -9.44 6.43
CA GLN A 18 14.28 -10.45 6.05
C GLN A 18 13.66 -10.18 4.67
N VAL A 19 14.05 -9.08 4.02
CA VAL A 19 13.56 -8.69 2.69
C VAL A 19 14.47 -9.27 1.62
N GLU A 20 13.91 -10.12 0.77
CA GLU A 20 14.60 -10.67 -0.39
C GLU A 20 14.38 -9.75 -1.59
N ARG A 21 15.36 -8.89 -1.89
CA ARG A 21 15.28 -7.96 -3.03
C ARG A 21 15.67 -8.66 -4.32
N VAL A 22 14.76 -8.69 -5.30
CA VAL A 22 14.99 -9.30 -6.62
C VAL A 22 15.41 -8.30 -7.69
N ALA A 23 14.99 -7.04 -7.56
CA ALA A 23 15.34 -5.98 -8.48
C ALA A 23 15.28 -4.60 -7.80
N GLN A 24 15.70 -3.57 -8.54
CA GLN A 24 15.56 -2.18 -8.15
C GLN A 24 14.53 -1.47 -9.03
N ARG A 25 13.94 -0.40 -8.49
CA ARG A 25 13.13 0.52 -9.28
C ARG A 25 14.03 1.17 -10.34
N THR A 26 13.56 1.19 -11.58
CA THR A 26 14.17 1.93 -12.68
C THR A 26 13.84 3.41 -12.60
N ILE A 27 12.66 3.74 -12.08
CA ILE A 27 12.16 5.10 -11.90
C ILE A 27 11.81 5.31 -10.44
N GLN A 28 12.47 6.26 -9.79
CA GLN A 28 12.19 6.61 -8.40
C GLN A 28 11.05 7.62 -8.34
N PRO A 29 9.95 7.34 -7.62
CA PRO A 29 8.91 8.33 -7.41
C PRO A 29 9.42 9.44 -6.48
N PRO A 30 9.00 10.70 -6.69
CA PRO A 30 9.33 11.78 -5.77
C PRO A 30 8.67 11.57 -4.39
N ILE A 31 9.28 12.11 -3.33
CA ILE A 31 8.72 12.13 -1.97
C ILE A 31 7.72 13.30 -1.80
N THR A 32 7.50 14.09 -2.85
CA THR A 32 6.61 15.25 -2.84
C THR A 32 5.16 14.86 -2.56
N ILE A 33 4.54 15.55 -1.61
CA ILE A 33 3.10 15.49 -1.36
C ILE A 33 2.41 16.50 -2.27
N VAL A 34 1.45 16.03 -3.05
CA VAL A 34 0.58 16.85 -3.87
C VAL A 34 -0.81 16.93 -3.25
N GLU A 35 -1.54 18.00 -3.57
CA GLU A 35 -2.95 18.13 -3.22
C GLU A 35 -3.79 17.02 -3.87
N PRO A 36 -4.97 16.69 -3.32
CA PRO A 36 -5.79 15.59 -3.80
C PRO A 36 -6.05 15.69 -5.31
N ASN A 37 -5.67 14.65 -6.05
CA ASN A 37 -5.88 14.60 -7.49
C ASN A 37 -7.18 13.82 -7.82
N PRO A 38 -8.18 14.44 -8.46
CA PRO A 38 -9.42 13.75 -8.82
C PRO A 38 -9.24 12.62 -9.86
N GLU A 39 -8.09 12.53 -10.51
CA GLU A 39 -7.78 11.45 -11.47
C GLU A 39 -7.33 10.15 -10.79
N TRP A 40 -6.93 10.16 -9.51
CA TRP A 40 -6.42 8.96 -8.84
C TRP A 40 -7.38 7.76 -8.87
N PRO A 41 -8.69 7.90 -8.64
CA PRO A 41 -9.62 6.79 -8.75
C PRO A 41 -9.66 6.18 -10.16
N GLN A 42 -9.57 7.02 -11.20
CA GLN A 42 -9.54 6.54 -12.58
C GLN A 42 -8.23 5.81 -12.88
N ARG A 43 -7.09 6.35 -12.45
CA ARG A 43 -5.77 5.70 -12.59
C ARG A 43 -5.75 4.33 -11.89
N PHE A 44 -6.36 4.22 -10.72
CA PHE A 44 -6.53 2.92 -10.06
C PHE A 44 -7.40 1.96 -10.88
N GLU A 45 -8.53 2.41 -11.44
CA GLU A 45 -9.41 1.54 -12.23
C GLU A 45 -8.72 1.02 -13.50
N GLU A 46 -7.92 1.86 -14.17
CA GLU A 46 -7.09 1.45 -15.30
C GLU A 46 -6.09 0.34 -14.92
N VAL A 47 -5.40 0.51 -13.79
CA VAL A 47 -4.46 -0.48 -13.24
C VAL A 47 -5.20 -1.77 -12.88
N LYS A 48 -6.36 -1.68 -12.24
CA LYS A 48 -7.20 -2.82 -11.88
C LYS A 48 -7.61 -3.61 -13.11
N VAL A 49 -8.13 -2.95 -14.15
CA VAL A 49 -8.50 -3.58 -15.41
C VAL A 49 -7.30 -4.28 -16.06
N ARG A 50 -6.12 -3.64 -16.02
CA ARG A 50 -4.89 -4.23 -16.56
C ARG A 50 -4.49 -5.51 -15.81
N ILE A 51 -4.53 -5.50 -14.47
CA ILE A 51 -4.26 -6.69 -13.65
C ILE A 51 -5.30 -7.79 -13.91
N GLN A 52 -6.59 -7.44 -13.97
CA GLN A 52 -7.67 -8.40 -14.25
C GLN A 52 -7.50 -9.07 -15.63
N LYS A 53 -7.12 -8.30 -16.66
CA LYS A 53 -6.83 -8.84 -18.00
C LYS A 53 -5.65 -9.80 -17.99
N ALA A 54 -4.60 -9.49 -17.22
CA ALA A 54 -3.39 -10.31 -17.15
C ALA A 54 -3.61 -11.63 -16.39
N LEU A 55 -4.40 -11.60 -15.31
CA LEU A 55 -4.48 -12.70 -14.35
C LEU A 55 -5.79 -13.49 -14.41
N GLY A 56 -6.88 -12.90 -14.94
CA GLY A 56 -8.18 -13.55 -15.06
C GLY A 56 -8.65 -14.16 -13.72
N ALA A 57 -8.91 -15.46 -13.72
CA ALA A 57 -9.42 -16.21 -12.58
C ALA A 57 -8.45 -16.34 -11.39
N LEU A 58 -7.18 -15.93 -11.54
CA LEU A 58 -6.21 -15.93 -10.43
C LEU A 58 -6.47 -14.78 -9.43
N VAL A 59 -7.19 -13.74 -9.86
CA VAL A 59 -7.54 -12.59 -9.02
C VAL A 59 -8.68 -12.97 -8.08
N LEU A 60 -8.45 -12.84 -6.77
CA LEU A 60 -9.49 -12.98 -5.76
C LEU A 60 -10.07 -11.62 -5.33
N ASP A 61 -9.21 -10.60 -5.18
CA ASP A 61 -9.60 -9.23 -4.85
C ASP A 61 -8.55 -8.24 -5.38
N ILE A 62 -8.99 -7.02 -5.72
CA ILE A 62 -8.11 -5.89 -6.04
C ILE A 62 -8.69 -4.65 -5.36
N ALA A 63 -7.92 -4.06 -4.44
CA ALA A 63 -8.33 -2.89 -3.68
C ALA A 63 -7.38 -1.70 -3.91
N HIS A 64 -7.95 -0.50 -4.00
CA HIS A 64 -7.20 0.75 -3.95
C HIS A 64 -6.79 0.99 -2.50
N SER A 65 -5.51 0.81 -2.23
CA SER A 65 -4.91 1.00 -0.91
C SER A 65 -4.09 2.29 -0.87
N GLY A 66 -3.50 2.57 0.28
CA GLY A 66 -2.70 3.78 0.47
C GLY A 66 -3.51 5.08 0.43
N SER A 67 -2.79 6.21 0.42
CA SER A 67 -3.41 7.52 0.56
C SER A 67 -4.18 7.99 -0.66
N THR A 68 -3.79 7.56 -1.87
CA THR A 68 -4.46 7.96 -3.12
C THR A 68 -5.83 7.30 -3.28
N GLY A 69 -6.12 6.25 -2.50
CA GLY A 69 -7.44 5.64 -2.39
C GLY A 69 -8.41 6.34 -1.44
N VAL A 70 -7.98 7.44 -0.80
CA VAL A 70 -8.82 8.25 0.10
C VAL A 70 -9.11 9.60 -0.57
N PRO A 71 -10.33 9.83 -1.09
CA PRO A 71 -10.74 11.14 -1.60
C PRO A 71 -10.45 12.29 -0.64
N GLY A 72 -9.91 13.39 -1.17
CA GLY A 72 -9.61 14.60 -0.38
C GLY A 72 -8.31 14.53 0.45
N LEU A 73 -7.55 13.43 0.40
CA LEU A 73 -6.32 13.27 1.17
C LEU A 73 -5.07 13.59 0.32
N PRO A 74 -4.26 14.61 0.68
CA PRO A 74 -2.99 14.91 0.01
C PRO A 74 -2.03 13.73 0.10
N ALA A 75 -1.33 13.38 -0.96
CA ALA A 75 -0.51 12.17 -1.01
C ALA A 75 0.70 12.32 -1.94
N LYS A 76 1.62 11.36 -1.88
CA LYS A 76 2.55 11.15 -2.99
C LYS A 76 1.72 10.69 -4.19
N ASP A 77 2.05 11.16 -5.40
CA ASP A 77 1.35 10.75 -6.63
C ASP A 77 1.76 9.32 -7.04
N ILE A 78 1.35 8.36 -6.23
CA ILE A 78 1.62 6.92 -6.38
C ILE A 78 0.32 6.17 -6.06
N ILE A 79 -0.12 5.33 -6.99
CA ILE A 79 -1.28 4.45 -6.78
C ILE A 79 -0.79 3.20 -6.05
N ASP A 80 -1.28 2.97 -4.83
CA ASP A 80 -1.03 1.73 -4.10
C ASP A 80 -2.20 0.76 -4.34
N VAL A 81 -1.86 -0.48 -4.65
CA VAL A 81 -2.82 -1.54 -5.00
C VAL A 81 -2.55 -2.77 -4.16
N ASP A 82 -3.57 -3.26 -3.47
CA ASP A 82 -3.56 -4.60 -2.89
C ASP A 82 -4.20 -5.58 -3.86
N LEU A 83 -3.44 -6.56 -4.33
CA LEU A 83 -3.91 -7.71 -5.10
C LEU A 83 -3.92 -8.94 -4.21
N THR A 84 -5.08 -9.60 -4.12
CA THR A 84 -5.21 -10.88 -3.43
C THR A 84 -5.26 -12.01 -4.44
N VAL A 85 -4.37 -12.99 -4.28
CA VAL A 85 -4.34 -14.26 -5.03
C VAL A 85 -4.48 -15.43 -4.08
N LYS A 86 -4.71 -16.65 -4.61
CA LYS A 86 -4.88 -17.85 -3.77
C LYS A 86 -3.64 -18.17 -2.93
N ASP A 87 -2.45 -18.03 -3.52
CA ASP A 87 -1.17 -18.28 -2.88
C ASP A 87 -0.13 -17.26 -3.38
N ALA A 88 0.28 -16.34 -2.51
CA ALA A 88 1.28 -15.32 -2.82
C ALA A 88 2.71 -15.87 -2.95
N THR A 89 2.92 -17.17 -2.70
CA THR A 89 4.19 -17.84 -2.96
C THR A 89 4.23 -18.53 -4.32
N ASP A 90 3.07 -18.74 -4.97
CA ASP A 90 2.97 -19.30 -6.33
C ASP A 90 3.24 -18.23 -7.40
N GLU A 91 4.43 -17.63 -7.34
CA GLU A 91 4.87 -16.58 -8.26
C GLU A 91 4.89 -17.03 -9.72
N ALA A 92 5.01 -18.34 -9.98
CA ALA A 92 4.98 -18.88 -11.33
C ALA A 92 3.61 -18.68 -12.00
N SER A 93 2.52 -18.63 -11.23
CA SER A 93 1.17 -18.45 -11.74
C SER A 93 0.86 -17.01 -12.19
N TYR A 94 1.42 -15.99 -11.51
CA TYR A 94 1.06 -14.59 -11.75
C TYR A 94 2.24 -13.66 -12.08
N GLY A 95 3.48 -14.04 -11.74
CA GLY A 95 4.65 -13.18 -11.87
C GLY A 95 4.91 -12.76 -13.31
N LYS A 96 5.08 -13.74 -14.21
CA LYS A 96 5.29 -13.47 -15.65
C LYS A 96 4.11 -12.71 -16.29
N PRO A 97 2.84 -13.10 -16.08
CA PRO A 97 1.70 -12.29 -16.56
C PRO A 97 1.71 -10.83 -16.07
N LEU A 98 2.07 -10.56 -14.82
CA LEU A 98 2.20 -9.19 -14.30
C LEU A 98 3.38 -8.44 -14.96
N GLU A 99 4.49 -9.13 -15.20
CA GLU A 99 5.63 -8.53 -15.92
C GLU A 99 5.27 -8.16 -17.36
N GLU A 100 4.55 -9.03 -18.07
CA GLU A 100 4.02 -8.75 -19.41
C GLU A 100 2.98 -7.61 -19.39
N ALA A 101 2.29 -7.42 -18.26
CA ALA A 101 1.38 -6.29 -18.03
C ALA A 101 2.10 -4.98 -17.64
N GLY A 102 3.44 -4.95 -17.63
CA GLY A 102 4.24 -3.76 -17.39
C GLY A 102 4.67 -3.55 -15.94
N PHE A 103 4.41 -4.51 -15.05
CA PHE A 103 4.93 -4.46 -13.68
C PHE A 103 6.35 -5.02 -13.61
N ARG A 104 7.10 -4.64 -12.58
CA ARG A 104 8.41 -5.22 -12.28
C ARG A 104 8.42 -5.76 -10.88
N PHE A 105 8.81 -7.01 -10.72
CA PHE A 105 8.97 -7.64 -9.42
C PHE A 105 10.17 -7.04 -8.70
N ILE A 106 9.99 -6.54 -7.47
CA ILE A 106 11.03 -5.82 -6.72
C ILE A 106 11.55 -6.62 -5.53
N LEU A 107 10.66 -7.20 -4.72
CA LEU A 107 11.07 -7.90 -3.50
C LEU A 107 10.05 -8.92 -3.01
N ARG A 108 10.52 -9.84 -2.17
CA ARG A 108 9.72 -10.77 -1.36
C ARG A 108 9.95 -10.48 0.11
N GLU A 109 8.92 -10.64 0.92
CA GLU A 109 9.02 -10.59 2.38
C GLU A 109 8.37 -11.84 2.96
N PRO A 110 9.04 -13.00 2.93
CA PRO A 110 8.45 -14.28 3.35
C PRO A 110 7.96 -14.27 4.80
N ARG A 111 8.61 -13.47 5.65
CA ARG A 111 8.26 -13.32 7.08
C ARG A 111 7.12 -12.33 7.33
N TRP A 112 6.78 -11.50 6.35
CA TRP A 112 5.67 -10.56 6.42
C TRP A 112 4.55 -11.04 5.49
N HIS A 113 3.80 -12.03 5.97
CA HIS A 113 2.61 -12.56 5.30
C HIS A 113 2.82 -13.02 3.85
N GLN A 114 4.04 -13.49 3.53
CA GLN A 114 4.44 -13.88 2.18
C GLN A 114 4.28 -12.75 1.13
N HIS A 115 4.34 -11.49 1.55
CA HIS A 115 4.19 -10.34 0.68
C HIS A 115 5.12 -10.39 -0.53
N ARG A 116 4.59 -10.10 -1.71
CA ARG A 116 5.37 -9.81 -2.93
C ARG A 116 5.07 -8.40 -3.40
N PHE A 117 6.11 -7.69 -3.79
CA PHE A 117 5.99 -6.31 -4.17
C PHE A 117 6.45 -6.08 -5.60
N PHE A 118 5.57 -5.47 -6.39
CA PHE A 118 5.79 -5.06 -7.76
C PHE A 118 5.64 -3.55 -7.89
N VAL A 119 6.25 -2.98 -8.93
CA VAL A 119 6.11 -1.56 -9.26
C VAL A 119 5.79 -1.39 -10.74
N GLU A 120 5.18 -0.26 -11.10
CA GLU A 120 5.07 0.15 -12.50
C GLU A 120 6.46 0.22 -13.15
N ASN A 121 6.58 -0.34 -14.35
CA ASN A 121 7.81 -0.33 -15.15
C ASN A 121 7.55 0.06 -16.61
N TRP A 122 6.36 0.59 -16.92
CA TRP A 122 6.05 1.17 -18.22
C TRP A 122 6.56 2.64 -18.33
N PRO A 123 7.31 3.01 -19.38
CA PRO A 123 7.76 4.38 -19.59
C PRO A 123 6.61 5.39 -19.74
N GLY A 124 6.59 6.44 -18.90
CA GLY A 124 5.57 7.49 -18.95
C GLY A 124 4.23 7.13 -18.29
N ALA A 125 4.12 5.94 -17.69
CA ALA A 125 3.01 5.63 -16.80
C ALA A 125 3.14 6.37 -15.46
N TYR A 126 2.04 6.55 -14.76
CA TYR A 126 2.05 7.03 -13.37
C TYR A 126 2.60 5.96 -12.44
N HIS A 127 3.14 6.37 -11.29
CA HIS A 127 3.74 5.42 -10.35
C HIS A 127 2.69 4.51 -9.73
N VAL A 128 2.94 3.20 -9.77
CA VAL A 128 2.11 2.18 -9.12
C VAL A 128 2.98 1.34 -8.20
N ASN A 129 2.45 1.07 -7.00
CA ASN A 129 2.93 0.08 -6.05
C ASN A 129 1.90 -1.04 -6.02
N LEU A 130 2.30 -2.25 -6.35
CA LEU A 130 1.43 -3.42 -6.36
C LEU A 130 1.90 -4.40 -5.30
N HIS A 131 1.09 -4.52 -4.25
CA HIS A 131 1.28 -5.43 -3.14
C HIS A 131 0.46 -6.70 -3.40
N VAL A 132 1.11 -7.86 -3.43
CA VAL A 132 0.45 -9.16 -3.64
C VAL A 132 0.40 -9.93 -2.34
N TRP A 133 -0.80 -10.39 -2.00
CA TRP A 133 -1.15 -11.03 -0.74
C TRP A 133 -1.89 -12.35 -0.96
N GLY A 134 -1.81 -13.24 0.03
CA GLY A 134 -2.73 -14.37 0.15
C GLY A 134 -4.09 -13.92 0.71
N PRO A 135 -5.14 -14.77 0.64
CA PRO A 135 -6.51 -14.42 1.04
C PRO A 135 -6.65 -14.07 2.53
N ASP A 136 -5.71 -14.54 3.34
CA ASP A 136 -5.75 -14.43 4.80
C ASP A 136 -4.78 -13.36 5.33
N SER A 137 -4.28 -12.46 4.46
CA SER A 137 -3.34 -11.42 4.87
C SER A 137 -4.02 -10.37 5.78
N PRO A 138 -3.51 -10.13 7.00
CA PRO A 138 -4.03 -9.07 7.85
C PRO A 138 -3.71 -7.68 7.30
N GLU A 139 -2.65 -7.49 6.50
CA GLU A 139 -2.26 -6.18 5.96
C GLU A 139 -3.30 -5.61 5.00
N ALA A 140 -3.80 -6.43 4.06
CA ALA A 140 -4.88 -6.00 3.16
C ALA A 140 -6.14 -5.58 3.94
N THR A 141 -6.38 -6.23 5.09
CA THR A 141 -7.48 -5.87 6.00
C THR A 141 -7.19 -4.57 6.74
N ARG A 142 -5.97 -4.36 7.26
CA ARG A 142 -5.54 -3.11 7.90
C ARG A 142 -5.63 -1.93 6.95
N HIS A 143 -5.15 -2.08 5.71
CA HIS A 143 -5.24 -1.03 4.68
C HIS A 143 -6.69 -0.62 4.43
N ARG A 144 -7.60 -1.60 4.32
CA ARG A 144 -9.05 -1.34 4.16
C ARG A 144 -9.62 -0.61 5.36
N ILE A 145 -9.36 -1.10 6.59
CA ILE A 145 -9.84 -0.47 7.83
C ILE A 145 -9.36 0.97 7.94
N PHE A 146 -8.08 1.22 7.68
CA PHE A 146 -7.50 2.56 7.75
C PHE A 146 -8.17 3.51 6.76
N ARG A 147 -8.31 3.10 5.50
CA ARG A 147 -8.99 3.88 4.46
C ARG A 147 -10.42 4.21 4.84
N ASP A 148 -11.18 3.20 5.24
CA ASP A 148 -12.61 3.34 5.54
C ASP A 148 -12.82 4.20 6.80
N TRP A 149 -11.91 4.12 7.77
CA TRP A 149 -11.89 5.01 8.94
C TRP A 149 -11.66 6.47 8.57
N LEU A 150 -10.67 6.76 7.72
CA LEU A 150 -10.40 8.13 7.27
C LEU A 150 -11.59 8.74 6.50
N LEU A 151 -12.36 7.92 5.76
CA LEU A 151 -13.57 8.37 5.08
C LEU A 151 -14.71 8.69 6.05
N LYS A 152 -14.79 7.98 7.18
CA LYS A 152 -15.81 8.19 8.22
C LYS A 152 -15.45 9.33 9.18
N THR A 153 -14.16 9.66 9.35
CA THR A 153 -13.67 10.54 10.42
C THR A 153 -12.86 11.73 9.86
N PRO A 154 -13.53 12.85 9.53
CA PRO A 154 -12.87 14.03 8.95
C PRO A 154 -11.71 14.59 9.78
N SER A 155 -11.81 14.55 11.11
CA SER A 155 -10.74 15.03 12.00
C SER A 155 -9.45 14.20 11.86
N ASP A 156 -9.56 12.89 11.65
CA ASP A 156 -8.41 12.01 11.45
C ASP A 156 -7.85 12.10 10.03
N LEU A 157 -8.71 12.38 9.04
CA LEU A 157 -8.28 12.74 7.69
C LEU A 157 -7.42 14.01 7.72
N GLU A 158 -7.88 15.06 8.39
CA GLU A 158 -7.17 16.34 8.54
C GLU A 158 -5.84 16.16 9.30
N LEU A 159 -5.86 15.42 10.42
CA LEU A 159 -4.65 15.07 11.17
C LEU A 159 -3.64 14.37 10.29
N TYR A 160 -4.07 13.32 9.57
CA TYR A 160 -3.16 12.54 8.73
C TYR A 160 -2.63 13.35 7.54
N ALA A 161 -3.45 14.22 6.94
CA ALA A 161 -3.02 15.15 5.91
C ALA A 161 -1.92 16.10 6.42
N LYS A 162 -2.10 16.67 7.61
CA LYS A 162 -1.12 17.55 8.26
C LYS A 162 0.20 16.80 8.50
N VAL A 163 0.14 15.65 9.17
CA VAL A 163 1.33 14.83 9.50
C VAL A 163 2.11 14.46 8.24
N LYS A 164 1.44 14.13 7.14
CA LYS A 164 2.12 13.82 5.88
C LYS A 164 2.86 15.00 5.27
N ARG A 165 2.27 16.20 5.31
CA ARG A 165 2.93 17.41 4.80
C ARG A 165 4.16 17.73 5.64
N GLU A 166 4.03 17.72 6.97
CA GLU A 166 5.12 17.96 7.91
C GLU A 166 6.25 16.92 7.75
N ALA A 167 5.90 15.63 7.64
CA ALA A 167 6.88 14.57 7.42
C ALA A 167 7.63 14.74 6.10
N ALA A 168 6.95 15.11 5.02
CA ALA A 168 7.59 15.34 3.72
C ALA A 168 8.52 16.55 3.74
N GLU A 169 8.09 17.65 4.36
CA GLU A 169 8.90 18.85 4.54
C GLU A 169 10.16 18.56 5.36
N GLN A 170 10.01 17.91 6.52
CA GLN A 170 11.15 17.55 7.37
C GLN A 170 12.14 16.61 6.67
N THR A 171 11.62 15.62 5.92
CA THR A 171 12.47 14.69 5.15
C THR A 171 13.25 15.45 4.07
N ALA A 172 12.61 16.39 3.37
CA ALA A 172 13.26 17.21 2.35
C ALA A 172 14.33 18.13 2.94
N ILE A 173 14.08 18.75 4.09
CA ILE A 173 15.04 19.62 4.80
C ILE A 173 16.25 18.82 5.27
N ALA A 174 16.04 17.62 5.82
CA ALA A 174 17.10 16.79 6.35
C ALA A 174 17.91 16.03 5.28
N GLY A 175 17.37 15.91 4.05
CA GLY A 175 17.95 15.04 3.03
C GLY A 175 17.78 13.55 3.34
N ASP A 176 16.74 13.23 4.11
CA ASP A 176 16.47 11.89 4.64
C ASP A 176 15.87 10.95 3.58
N SER A 177 15.82 9.66 3.92
CA SER A 177 15.31 8.61 3.03
C SER A 177 13.78 8.48 3.07
N MET A 178 13.22 7.69 2.16
CA MET A 178 11.80 7.28 2.19
C MET A 178 11.45 6.51 3.48
N MET A 179 12.42 5.81 4.09
CA MET A 179 12.19 5.11 5.34
C MET A 179 11.96 6.10 6.48
N ASP A 180 12.77 7.15 6.57
CA ASP A 180 12.62 8.20 7.59
C ASP A 180 11.27 8.93 7.44
N TYR A 181 10.86 9.23 6.20
CA TYR A 181 9.52 9.74 5.92
C TYR A 181 8.41 8.81 6.43
N THR A 182 8.61 7.49 6.34
CA THR A 182 7.63 6.50 6.81
C THR A 182 7.58 6.48 8.34
N LEU A 183 8.74 6.43 8.99
CA LEU A 183 8.88 6.45 10.46
C LEU A 183 8.27 7.72 11.09
N ARG A 184 8.46 8.89 10.47
CA ARG A 184 7.90 10.17 10.96
C ARG A 184 6.37 10.18 11.05
N LYS A 185 5.68 9.29 10.34
CA LYS A 185 4.20 9.21 10.36
C LYS A 185 3.68 8.07 11.21
N ASP A 186 4.56 7.20 11.69
CA ASP A 186 4.22 5.90 12.23
C ASP A 186 3.33 6.03 13.47
N GLU A 187 3.68 6.92 14.40
CA GLU A 187 2.88 7.21 15.60
C GLU A 187 1.45 7.66 15.25
N ALA A 188 1.29 8.55 14.27
CA ALA A 188 -0.02 9.03 13.85
C ALA A 188 -0.86 7.92 13.20
N ILE A 189 -0.24 7.08 12.37
CA ILE A 189 -0.90 5.92 11.74
C ILE A 189 -1.37 4.95 12.81
N HIS A 190 -0.52 4.62 13.77
CA HIS A 190 -0.86 3.73 14.90
C HIS A 190 -2.02 4.29 15.72
N GLY A 191 -1.99 5.57 16.10
CA GLY A 191 -3.07 6.19 16.86
C GLY A 191 -4.41 6.21 16.11
N ILE A 192 -4.39 6.46 14.79
CA ILE A 192 -5.59 6.41 13.95
C ILE A 192 -6.13 4.97 13.86
N LEU A 193 -5.25 3.98 13.63
CA LEU A 193 -5.62 2.58 13.60
C LEU A 193 -6.21 2.12 14.93
N GLU A 194 -5.65 2.53 16.07
CA GLU A 194 -6.18 2.20 17.39
C GLU A 194 -7.63 2.70 17.54
N ARG A 195 -7.91 3.95 17.15
CA ARG A 195 -9.29 4.48 17.17
C ARG A 195 -10.21 3.68 16.25
N ALA A 196 -9.75 3.33 15.05
CA ALA A 196 -10.50 2.50 14.11
C ALA A 196 -10.80 1.11 14.68
N PHE A 197 -9.81 0.47 15.31
CA PHE A 197 -9.97 -0.84 15.93
C PHE A 197 -10.92 -0.80 17.12
N ARG A 198 -10.90 0.26 17.92
CA ARG A 198 -11.84 0.46 19.03
C ARG A 198 -13.28 0.64 18.54
N ASP A 199 -13.51 1.41 17.48
CA ASP A 199 -14.83 1.57 16.85
C ASP A 199 -15.37 0.26 16.26
N LEU A 200 -14.48 -0.59 15.74
CA LEU A 200 -14.82 -1.94 15.27
C LEU A 200 -14.98 -2.97 16.40
N GLY A 201 -14.72 -2.60 17.66
CA GLY A 201 -14.79 -3.50 18.82
C GLY A 201 -13.67 -4.54 18.87
N TYR A 202 -12.55 -4.31 18.19
CA TYR A 202 -11.38 -5.20 18.22
C TYR A 202 -10.56 -5.06 19.50
N ILE A 203 -10.64 -3.88 20.12
CA ILE A 203 -9.99 -3.55 21.39
C ILE A 203 -10.95 -2.74 22.25
N GLU A 204 -10.87 -2.93 23.58
CA GLU A 204 -11.66 -2.21 24.58
C GLU A 204 -11.24 -0.75 24.70
#